data_AF-A0A1H0J128-F1
#
_entry.id   AF-A0A1H0J128-F1
#
_cell.length_a   1.000
_cell.length_b   1.000
_cell.length_c   1.000
_cell.angle_alpha   90.00
_cell.angle_beta   90.00
_cell.angle_gamma   90.00
#
_symmetry.space_group_name_H-M   'P 1'
#
loop_
_entity.id
_entity.type
_entity.pdbx_description
1 polymer ?
#
loop_
_entity_poly.entity_id
_entity_poly.type
_entity_poly.pdbx_seq_one_letter_code
_entity_poly.pdbx_strand_id
1 'polypeptide(L)'
;MGVDVDSWGLRDHYAAEEDPNVRYVIILVEGQRLPHAVVRLAGTVEEAFGHELRWEPSDLLSRVESEPSWTARDANVGYANGFLVEMIRVLRARRHESELADYKYYASFKHALGVLDLGNADRLIRRPEGSVEEEYAGHGTWERSDKLHRVDFGHDPDDEYVAISESEALRLKELIDDRWDRGCSHHVVLVDGNPVAVVVKVRASPDDELACTGEAEPQPSRLLDQATREPRMNAVEVTMRKAVEVMAVLTQRRRLRDQATLTGGFALFDSLTDVLDPDAATEVVPAREDRQRIFAPLSPREAEQVSLRLHVREARRTAEPVGGHHHFAVFSRLQDVVDPVVASSVIRVDPHGHWEMYLRGGVWLRTPKPSRLITLPLAGSGLDRVTRALDDLRPRYFEARGPQGRVALLRLAGSTEESARDLRWEPSALLSRWQDEPDRVITEYDEEAMTLARYHRASSERAERHRGDACGYFAVFADFAAALDFRRAETVVRRRDDVDERHVERGRWVQTDLLSRNPSVPYLAVGEAELERLGQN
;
A
#
# COMPACT_ATOMS: atom_id res chain seq x y z
N MET A 1 -7.77 10.30 32.41
CA MET A 1 -8.03 8.85 32.25
C MET A 1 -6.68 8.22 31.98
N GLY A 2 -6.16 7.39 32.89
CA GLY A 2 -4.86 6.74 32.68
C GLY A 2 -4.96 5.76 31.52
N VAL A 3 -4.16 5.97 30.47
CA VAL A 3 -4.01 4.98 29.40
C VAL A 3 -3.26 3.79 30.00
N ASP A 4 -3.90 2.63 29.99
CA ASP A 4 -3.28 1.38 30.43
C ASP A 4 -2.17 1.02 29.42
N VAL A 5 -0.95 0.80 29.92
CA VAL A 5 0.23 0.61 29.06
C VAL A 5 0.27 -0.83 28.52
N ASP A 6 -0.40 -1.76 29.20
CA ASP A 6 -0.65 -3.11 28.70
C ASP A 6 -1.62 -3.12 27.51
N SER A 7 -2.35 -2.01 27.24
CA SER A 7 -3.28 -1.90 26.12
C SER A 7 -2.62 -1.49 24.79
N TRP A 8 -1.31 -1.29 24.74
CA TRP A 8 -0.63 -0.84 23.51
C TRP A 8 -0.40 -1.96 22.50
N GLY A 9 -0.60 -3.23 22.92
CA GLY A 9 -0.46 -4.38 22.04
C GLY A 9 0.93 -4.53 21.42
N LEU A 10 1.96 -3.95 22.06
CA LEU A 10 3.34 -4.02 21.60
C LEU A 10 3.81 -5.48 21.68
N ARG A 11 4.48 -5.94 20.61
CA ARG A 11 5.11 -7.25 20.61
C ARG A 11 6.33 -7.19 21.53
N ASP A 12 6.48 -8.18 22.39
CA ASP A 12 7.72 -8.37 23.13
C ASP A 12 8.79 -8.83 22.15
N HIS A 13 9.69 -7.92 21.77
CA HIS A 13 10.76 -8.23 20.85
C HIS A 13 11.90 -8.85 21.67
N TYR A 14 11.95 -10.18 21.68
CA TYR A 14 13.03 -10.95 22.32
C TYR A 14 14.39 -10.36 21.96
N ALA A 15 15.10 -9.84 22.95
CA ALA A 15 16.49 -9.42 22.81
C ALA A 15 17.42 -10.61 23.01
N ALA A 16 18.45 -10.70 22.17
CA ALA A 16 19.60 -11.53 22.49
C ALA A 16 20.44 -10.78 23.54
N GLU A 17 20.43 -11.29 24.76
CA GLU A 17 21.22 -10.86 25.94
C GLU A 17 20.98 -9.41 26.44
N GLU A 18 20.32 -9.30 27.60
CA GLU A 18 20.29 -8.06 28.39
C GLU A 18 21.69 -7.76 28.92
N ASP A 19 22.28 -6.60 28.59
CA ASP A 19 23.40 -6.08 29.37
C ASP A 19 22.86 -5.71 30.76
N PRO A 20 23.25 -6.42 31.83
CA PRO A 20 22.72 -6.18 33.17
C PRO A 20 23.07 -4.78 33.69
N ASN A 21 23.99 -4.06 33.04
CA ASN A 21 24.39 -2.71 33.42
C ASN A 21 23.60 -1.61 32.68
N VAL A 22 22.67 -1.98 31.80
CA VAL A 22 21.85 -1.03 31.05
C VAL A 22 20.41 -1.08 31.55
N ARG A 23 19.89 0.05 32.03
CA ARG A 23 18.49 0.22 32.42
C ARG A 23 17.76 1.05 31.39
N TYR A 24 16.56 0.61 31.00
CA TYR A 24 15.69 1.36 30.09
C TYR A 24 14.53 2.00 30.83
N VAL A 25 14.21 3.25 30.48
CA VAL A 25 13.12 4.03 31.05
C VAL A 25 12.33 4.70 29.93
N ILE A 26 11.01 4.54 29.93
CA ILE A 26 10.13 5.17 28.94
C ILE A 26 9.58 6.46 29.52
N ILE A 27 9.78 7.56 28.79
CA ILE A 27 9.23 8.87 29.13
C ILE A 27 7.92 9.04 28.37
N LEU A 28 6.81 9.16 29.11
CA LEU A 28 5.48 9.38 28.57
C LEU A 28 4.99 10.79 28.95
N VAL A 29 4.28 11.44 28.04
CA VAL A 29 3.67 12.76 28.26
C VAL A 29 2.16 12.63 28.15
N GLU A 30 1.43 13.18 29.12
CA GLU A 30 -0.03 13.14 29.14
C GLU A 30 -0.63 13.66 27.82
N GLY A 31 -1.54 12.88 27.23
CA GLY A 31 -2.20 13.19 25.96
C GLY A 31 -1.41 12.84 24.69
N GLN A 32 -0.15 12.38 24.79
CA GLN A 32 0.60 11.92 23.63
C GLN A 32 0.34 10.44 23.34
N ARG A 33 0.16 10.12 22.05
CA ARG A 33 -0.03 8.75 21.56
C ARG A 33 1.28 7.96 21.42
N LEU A 34 2.43 8.62 21.41
CA LEU A 34 3.73 7.95 21.40
C LEU A 34 4.50 8.34 22.67
N PRO A 35 5.44 7.51 23.12
CA PRO A 35 6.43 7.96 24.08
C PRO A 35 7.12 9.24 23.61
N HIS A 36 7.48 10.07 24.57
CA HIS A 36 8.33 11.23 24.32
C HIS A 36 9.76 10.76 23.99
N ALA A 37 10.27 9.79 24.77
CA ALA A 37 11.56 9.17 24.52
C ALA A 37 11.66 7.79 25.18
N VAL A 38 12.59 6.98 24.66
CA VAL A 38 13.15 5.82 25.37
C VAL A 38 14.52 6.23 25.89
N VAL A 39 14.73 6.21 27.19
CA VAL A 39 16.01 6.51 27.83
C VAL A 39 16.74 5.22 28.13
N ARG A 40 18.04 5.17 27.85
CA ARG A 40 18.95 4.12 28.31
C ARG A 40 19.97 4.73 29.28
N LEU A 41 20.18 4.05 30.39
CA LEU A 41 21.16 4.41 31.42
C LEU A 41 22.26 3.36 31.46
N ALA A 42 23.48 3.75 31.13
CA ALA A 42 24.68 2.92 31.25
C ALA A 42 25.61 3.52 32.32
N GLY A 43 25.50 3.03 33.55
CA GLY A 43 26.19 3.61 34.70
C GLY A 43 25.69 5.03 35.03
N THR A 44 26.50 6.05 34.73
CA THR A 44 26.13 7.47 34.94
C THR A 44 25.78 8.20 33.63
N VAL A 45 25.88 7.51 32.49
CA VAL A 45 25.58 8.09 31.18
C VAL A 45 24.11 7.87 30.87
N GLU A 46 23.40 8.96 30.64
CA GLU A 46 22.02 8.97 30.16
C GLU A 46 21.99 9.34 28.66
N GLU A 47 21.36 8.47 27.86
CA GLU A 47 21.06 8.76 26.47
C GLU A 47 19.56 8.54 26.22
N ALA A 48 18.97 9.36 25.36
CA ALA A 48 17.58 9.25 24.96
C ALA A 48 17.44 9.03 23.45
N PHE A 49 16.53 8.13 23.10
CA PHE A 49 16.01 7.98 21.75
C PHE A 49 14.67 8.72 21.68
N GLY A 50 14.73 9.95 21.14
CA GLY A 50 13.58 10.83 21.02
C GLY A 50 12.95 10.82 19.63
N HIS A 51 12.17 11.87 19.33
CA HIS A 51 11.47 11.99 18.05
C HIS A 51 12.40 12.24 16.85
N GLU A 52 13.68 12.56 17.10
CA GLU A 52 14.73 12.63 16.07
C GLU A 52 15.29 11.29 15.63
N LEU A 53 14.80 10.19 16.22
CA LEU A 53 15.12 8.81 15.80
C LEU A 53 16.60 8.46 15.86
N ARG A 54 17.31 9.01 16.84
CA ARG A 54 18.71 8.70 17.15
C ARG A 54 18.95 8.78 18.65
N TRP A 55 19.94 8.04 19.14
CA TRP A 55 20.43 8.15 20.52
C TRP A 55 21.24 9.43 20.68
N GLU A 56 20.90 10.23 21.67
CA GLU A 56 21.62 11.45 22.04
C GLU A 56 21.81 11.53 23.55
N PRO A 57 22.87 12.19 24.05
CA PRO A 57 22.99 12.53 25.47
C PRO A 57 21.75 13.28 25.97
N SER A 58 21.29 12.93 27.17
CA SER A 58 20.00 13.39 27.71
C SER A 58 20.08 13.73 29.20
N ASP A 59 19.14 14.57 29.66
CA ASP A 59 18.86 14.88 31.06
C ASP A 59 17.37 14.69 31.42
N LEU A 60 16.60 14.00 30.57
CA LEU A 60 15.15 13.82 30.67
C LEU A 60 14.72 13.25 32.01
N LEU A 61 15.46 12.31 32.60
CA LEU A 61 15.06 11.73 33.90
C LEU A 61 15.07 12.75 35.03
N SER A 62 16.02 13.68 35.03
CA SER A 62 16.05 14.78 36.01
C SER A 62 14.91 15.78 35.81
N ARG A 63 14.43 15.92 34.58
CA ARG A 63 13.36 16.86 34.20
C ARG A 63 11.96 16.34 34.53
N VAL A 64 11.76 15.02 34.59
CA VAL A 64 10.46 14.41 34.94
C VAL A 64 9.92 14.94 36.27
N GLU A 65 10.79 15.18 37.27
CA GLU A 65 10.36 15.73 38.57
C GLU A 65 9.80 17.16 38.48
N SER A 66 10.27 17.92 37.49
CA SER A 66 9.88 19.32 37.24
C SER A 66 8.74 19.50 36.24
N GLU A 67 8.37 18.44 35.51
CA GLU A 67 7.38 18.46 34.42
C GLU A 67 6.13 17.64 34.83
N PRO A 68 5.06 18.27 35.35
CA PRO A 68 3.94 17.54 35.97
C PRO A 68 3.16 16.60 35.03
N SER A 69 3.23 16.84 33.73
CA SER A 69 2.57 16.01 32.71
C SER A 69 3.42 14.83 32.24
N TRP A 70 4.66 14.71 32.73
CA TRP A 70 5.60 13.67 32.33
C TRP A 70 5.60 12.54 33.35
N THR A 71 5.73 11.32 32.85
CA THR A 71 5.92 10.14 33.70
C THR A 71 7.07 9.29 33.15
N ALA A 72 7.88 8.77 34.06
CA ALA A 72 8.96 7.83 33.76
C ALA A 72 8.54 6.42 34.20
N ARG A 73 8.71 5.43 33.33
CA ARG A 73 8.41 4.02 33.65
C ARG A 73 9.58 3.14 33.28
N ASP A 74 10.03 2.33 34.23
CA ASP A 74 11.03 1.30 33.93
C ASP A 74 10.49 0.30 32.91
N ALA A 75 11.35 -0.10 31.99
CA ALA A 75 11.06 -1.12 30.98
C ALA A 75 12.22 -2.13 30.93
N ASN A 76 11.88 -3.40 30.71
CA ASN A 76 12.88 -4.37 30.28
C ASN A 76 13.32 -4.07 28.83
N VAL A 77 14.37 -4.74 28.35
CA VAL A 77 14.93 -4.46 27.02
C VAL A 77 13.92 -4.73 25.89
N GLY A 78 13.14 -5.81 25.98
CA GLY A 78 12.20 -6.21 24.93
C GLY A 78 11.07 -5.19 24.76
N TYR A 79 10.58 -4.66 25.89
CA TYR A 79 9.55 -3.62 25.91
C TYR A 79 10.08 -2.27 25.43
N ALA A 80 11.30 -1.89 25.84
CA ALA A 80 11.97 -0.69 25.34
C ALA A 80 12.17 -0.75 23.81
N ASN A 81 12.61 -1.91 23.31
CA ASN A 81 12.75 -2.17 21.89
C ASN A 81 11.44 -2.03 21.12
N GLY A 82 10.33 -2.54 21.65
CA GLY A 82 9.00 -2.36 21.05
C GLY A 82 8.62 -0.90 20.88
N PHE A 83 8.92 -0.05 21.88
CA PHE A 83 8.71 1.39 21.75
C PHE A 83 9.62 2.04 20.71
N LEU A 84 10.90 1.65 20.62
CA LEU A 84 11.81 2.18 19.59
C LEU A 84 11.28 1.88 18.18
N VAL A 85 10.89 0.63 17.93
CA VAL A 85 10.33 0.19 16.65
C VAL A 85 9.07 0.97 16.30
N GLU A 86 8.11 1.08 17.24
CA GLU A 86 6.86 1.81 16.99
C GLU A 86 7.09 3.31 16.78
N MET A 87 7.99 3.93 17.56
CA MET A 87 8.38 5.32 17.37
C MET A 87 8.96 5.57 15.98
N ILE A 88 9.91 4.73 15.53
CA ILE A 88 10.48 4.83 14.19
C ILE A 88 9.39 4.68 13.14
N ARG A 89 8.54 3.65 13.24
CA ARG A 89 7.49 3.38 12.27
C ARG A 89 6.54 4.57 12.13
N VAL A 90 5.99 5.06 13.24
CA VAL A 90 4.99 6.13 13.22
C VAL A 90 5.61 7.47 12.83
N LEU A 91 6.78 7.84 13.37
CA LEU A 91 7.41 9.11 13.06
C LEU A 91 7.96 9.16 11.63
N ARG A 92 8.53 8.06 11.11
CA ARG A 92 8.92 7.98 9.70
C ARG A 92 7.73 8.01 8.76
N ALA A 93 6.65 7.27 9.04
CA ALA A 93 5.42 7.34 8.25
C ALA A 93 4.85 8.77 8.22
N ARG A 94 4.90 9.49 9.35
CA ARG A 94 4.50 10.90 9.42
C ARG A 94 5.39 11.82 8.55
N ARG A 95 6.70 11.59 8.55
CA ARG A 95 7.70 12.43 7.86
C ARG A 95 7.79 12.15 6.35
N HIS A 96 7.64 10.89 5.93
CA HIS A 96 8.08 10.46 4.60
C HIS A 96 6.96 9.94 3.69
N GLU A 97 5.83 9.51 4.23
CA GLU A 97 4.68 9.16 3.39
C GLU A 97 3.84 10.41 3.09
N SER A 98 4.40 11.34 2.34
CA SER A 98 3.65 12.50 1.84
C SER A 98 2.86 12.14 0.59
N GLU A 99 1.63 12.64 0.47
CA GLU A 99 0.87 12.59 -0.80
C GLU A 99 1.45 13.52 -1.88
N LEU A 100 2.46 14.34 -1.53
CA LEU A 100 3.21 15.18 -2.45
C LEU A 100 4.51 14.53 -2.92
N ALA A 101 4.89 13.36 -2.41
CA ALA A 101 6.06 12.65 -2.89
C ALA A 101 5.78 11.99 -4.25
N ASP A 102 6.77 12.00 -5.15
CA ASP A 102 6.66 11.30 -6.44
C ASP A 102 6.40 9.80 -6.23
N TYR A 103 7.08 9.22 -5.23
CA TYR A 103 6.90 7.85 -4.77
C TYR A 103 6.90 7.80 -3.24
N LYS A 104 6.15 6.87 -2.69
CA LYS A 104 6.30 6.46 -1.29
C LYS A 104 7.31 5.32 -1.24
N TYR A 105 8.42 5.54 -0.54
CA TYR A 105 9.49 4.54 -0.38
C TYR A 105 9.45 3.90 1.00
N TYR A 106 9.82 2.62 1.04
CA TYR A 106 9.83 1.80 2.23
C TYR A 106 11.08 0.93 2.27
N ALA A 107 11.67 0.78 3.45
CA ALA A 107 12.65 -0.25 3.72
C ALA A 107 11.97 -1.40 4.46
N SER A 108 12.22 -2.65 4.05
CA SER A 108 11.74 -3.85 4.76
C SER A 108 12.91 -4.58 5.43
N PHE A 109 12.63 -5.17 6.59
CA PHE A 109 13.60 -5.81 7.48
C PHE A 109 13.09 -7.19 7.85
N LYS A 110 14.00 -8.17 7.94
CA LYS A 110 13.68 -9.55 8.36
C LYS A 110 13.35 -9.71 9.83
N HIS A 111 13.73 -8.69 10.62
CA HIS A 111 13.56 -8.68 12.06
C HIS A 111 13.21 -7.26 12.50
N ALA A 112 12.34 -7.13 13.49
CA ALA A 112 11.88 -5.83 13.97
C ALA A 112 13.01 -4.90 14.43
N LEU A 113 14.01 -5.41 15.15
CA LEU A 113 15.15 -4.60 15.59
C LEU A 113 16.03 -4.10 14.44
N GLY A 114 15.90 -4.70 13.25
CA GLY A 114 16.57 -4.22 12.04
C GLY A 114 16.23 -2.78 11.70
N VAL A 115 15.00 -2.32 12.04
CA VAL A 115 14.54 -0.96 11.71
C VAL A 115 15.35 0.16 12.38
N LEU A 116 16.13 -0.16 13.42
CA LEU A 116 16.97 0.79 14.15
C LEU A 116 18.16 1.29 13.31
N ASP A 117 18.59 0.50 12.33
CA ASP A 117 19.66 0.85 11.40
C ASP A 117 19.25 0.49 9.97
N LEU A 118 19.11 1.52 9.13
CA LEU A 118 18.74 1.37 7.73
C LEU A 118 19.74 0.48 6.96
N GLY A 119 20.99 0.34 7.42
CA GLY A 119 21.96 -0.59 6.85
C GLY A 119 21.55 -2.06 6.96
N ASN A 120 20.64 -2.41 7.87
CA ASN A 120 20.08 -3.75 8.03
C ASN A 120 18.86 -4.01 7.14
N ALA A 121 18.47 -3.06 6.28
CA ALA A 121 17.34 -3.25 5.39
C ALA A 121 17.58 -4.40 4.40
N ASP A 122 16.67 -5.36 4.41
CA ASP A 122 16.66 -6.49 3.49
C ASP A 122 16.33 -5.99 2.08
N ARG A 123 15.29 -5.17 1.97
CA ARG A 123 14.67 -4.75 0.69
C ARG A 123 14.37 -3.27 0.67
N LEU A 124 14.41 -2.71 -0.54
CA LEU A 124 13.85 -1.41 -0.87
C LEU A 124 12.57 -1.61 -1.67
N ILE A 125 11.49 -0.97 -1.23
CA ILE A 125 10.18 -1.04 -1.86
C ILE A 125 9.73 0.38 -2.22
N ARG A 126 9.09 0.55 -3.37
CA ARG A 126 8.36 1.78 -3.72
C ARG A 126 6.91 1.45 -4.06
N ARG A 127 6.03 2.45 -3.95
CA ARG A 127 4.65 2.38 -4.44
C ARG A 127 4.43 3.45 -5.51
N PRO A 128 4.49 3.10 -6.81
CA PRO A 128 4.08 3.98 -7.88
C PRO A 128 2.57 4.24 -7.84
N GLU A 129 2.14 5.41 -8.32
CA GLU A 129 0.73 5.76 -8.32
C GLU A 129 -0.11 4.77 -9.13
N GLY A 130 -1.22 4.32 -8.53
CA GLY A 130 -2.14 3.38 -9.16
C GLY A 130 -1.53 2.02 -9.51
N SER A 131 -0.38 1.69 -8.91
CA SER A 131 0.29 0.40 -9.10
C SER A 131 0.31 -0.43 -7.84
N VAL A 132 0.72 -1.68 -8.04
CA VAL A 132 1.17 -2.56 -6.97
C VAL A 132 2.51 -2.08 -6.44
N GLU A 133 2.89 -2.62 -5.30
CA GLU A 133 4.19 -2.39 -4.69
C GLU A 133 5.28 -2.94 -5.63
N GLU A 134 6.43 -2.28 -5.65
CA GLU A 134 7.58 -2.71 -6.43
C GLU A 134 8.81 -2.82 -5.53
N GLU A 135 9.57 -3.89 -5.67
CA GLU A 135 10.82 -4.15 -4.96
C GLU A 135 12.00 -3.87 -5.89
N TYR A 136 13.04 -3.22 -5.37
CA TYR A 136 14.27 -2.97 -6.12
C TYR A 136 15.06 -4.27 -6.22
N ALA A 137 15.15 -4.82 -7.43
CA ALA A 137 15.82 -6.10 -7.69
C ALA A 137 17.36 -5.96 -7.80
N GLY A 138 17.88 -4.72 -7.76
CA GLY A 138 19.26 -4.40 -8.12
C GLY A 138 19.35 -3.98 -9.59
N HIS A 139 20.55 -3.61 -10.03
CA HIS A 139 20.86 -3.34 -11.45
C HIS A 139 19.99 -2.25 -12.11
N GLY A 140 19.43 -1.34 -11.32
CA GLY A 140 18.51 -0.31 -11.82
C GLY A 140 17.09 -0.80 -12.13
N THR A 141 16.74 -2.05 -11.83
CA THR A 141 15.43 -2.64 -12.15
C THR A 141 14.52 -2.76 -10.93
N TRP A 142 13.21 -2.67 -11.18
CA TRP A 142 12.15 -2.84 -10.20
C TRP A 142 11.23 -3.99 -10.62
N GLU A 143 10.83 -4.80 -9.65
CA GLU A 143 9.95 -5.95 -9.85
C GLU A 143 8.69 -5.81 -9.01
N ARG A 144 7.58 -6.38 -9.49
CA ARG A 144 6.33 -6.40 -8.71
C ARG A 144 6.53 -7.15 -7.39
N SER A 145 6.02 -6.57 -6.32
CA SER A 145 6.07 -7.13 -4.97
C SER A 145 4.70 -7.02 -4.28
N ASP A 146 4.44 -7.91 -3.33
CA ASP A 146 3.31 -7.85 -2.40
C ASP A 146 3.80 -7.81 -0.94
N LYS A 147 5.07 -7.42 -0.75
CA LYS A 147 5.78 -7.58 0.52
C LYS A 147 5.14 -6.80 1.67
N LEU A 148 4.77 -5.53 1.48
CA LEU A 148 4.14 -4.72 2.51
C LEU A 148 2.73 -5.24 2.80
N HIS A 149 1.99 -5.65 1.77
CA HIS A 149 0.71 -6.35 1.95
C HIS A 149 0.88 -7.61 2.82
N ARG A 150 1.87 -8.45 2.55
CA ARG A 150 2.13 -9.66 3.36
C ARG A 150 2.47 -9.33 4.82
N VAL A 151 3.20 -8.25 5.08
CA VAL A 151 3.46 -7.78 6.45
C VAL A 151 2.18 -7.26 7.11
N ASP A 152 1.41 -6.39 6.44
CA ASP A 152 0.16 -5.81 6.94
C ASP A 152 -0.88 -6.87 7.34
N PHE A 153 -0.93 -7.98 6.59
CA PHE A 153 -1.88 -9.08 6.82
C PHE A 153 -1.29 -10.22 7.67
N GLY A 154 -0.08 -10.05 8.22
CA GLY A 154 0.55 -11.01 9.13
C GLY A 154 1.01 -12.31 8.46
N HIS A 155 1.16 -12.34 7.13
CA HIS A 155 1.74 -13.47 6.40
C HIS A 155 3.26 -13.57 6.61
N ASP A 156 3.92 -12.45 6.88
CA ASP A 156 5.33 -12.36 7.25
C ASP A 156 5.44 -11.71 8.63
N PRO A 157 5.12 -12.42 9.72
CA PRO A 157 4.97 -11.83 11.04
C PRO A 157 6.28 -11.34 11.66
N ASP A 158 7.42 -11.86 11.22
CA ASP A 158 8.76 -11.50 11.72
C ASP A 158 9.36 -10.29 10.99
N ASP A 159 8.84 -9.98 9.81
CA ASP A 159 9.33 -8.90 8.98
C ASP A 159 8.65 -7.58 9.39
N GLU A 160 9.40 -6.49 9.35
CA GLU A 160 8.90 -5.14 9.55
C GLU A 160 9.19 -4.26 8.33
N TYR A 161 8.51 -3.13 8.24
CA TYR A 161 8.86 -2.10 7.27
C TYR A 161 8.66 -0.69 7.83
N VAL A 162 9.45 0.26 7.32
CA VAL A 162 9.31 1.68 7.69
C VAL A 162 9.40 2.54 6.44
N ALA A 163 8.66 3.66 6.43
CA ALA A 163 8.77 4.64 5.37
C ALA A 163 10.15 5.32 5.38
N ILE A 164 10.69 5.66 4.22
CA ILE A 164 12.00 6.31 4.10
C ILE A 164 11.92 7.48 3.13
N SER A 165 12.82 8.44 3.29
CA SER A 165 12.99 9.54 2.34
C SER A 165 13.54 9.06 1.00
N GLU A 166 13.38 9.86 -0.05
CA GLU A 166 13.97 9.58 -1.37
C GLU A 166 15.51 9.47 -1.30
N SER A 167 16.18 10.34 -0.55
CA SER A 167 17.63 10.26 -0.33
C SER A 167 18.07 8.97 0.37
N GLU A 168 17.27 8.48 1.33
CA GLU A 168 17.52 7.19 1.98
C GLU A 168 17.27 6.03 1.03
N ALA A 169 16.26 6.12 0.17
CA ALA A 169 16.00 5.14 -0.88
C ALA A 169 17.18 5.06 -1.87
N LEU A 170 17.73 6.18 -2.31
CA LEU A 170 18.93 6.21 -3.16
C LEU A 170 20.12 5.54 -2.48
N ARG A 171 20.39 5.86 -1.20
CA ARG A 171 21.45 5.19 -0.43
C ARG A 171 21.21 3.69 -0.30
N LEU A 172 19.96 3.27 -0.11
CA LEU A 172 19.62 1.84 0.00
C LEU A 172 19.76 1.12 -1.35
N LYS A 173 19.48 1.78 -2.48
CA LYS A 173 19.79 1.25 -3.82
C LYS A 173 21.27 0.94 -3.95
N GLU A 174 22.13 1.89 -3.58
CA GLU A 174 23.59 1.70 -3.59
C GLU A 174 24.02 0.51 -2.72
N LEU A 175 23.47 0.38 -1.51
CA LEU A 175 23.75 -0.76 -0.62
C LEU A 175 23.28 -2.11 -1.18
N ILE A 176 22.16 -2.14 -1.89
CA ILE A 176 21.65 -3.34 -2.55
C ILE A 176 22.55 -3.71 -3.74
N ASP A 177 22.92 -2.72 -4.56
CA ASP A 177 23.81 -2.93 -5.71
C ASP A 177 25.20 -3.41 -5.26
N ASP A 178 25.74 -2.83 -4.18
CA ASP A 178 27.00 -3.27 -3.57
C ASP A 178 26.94 -4.73 -3.07
N ARG A 179 25.78 -5.19 -2.55
CA ARG A 179 25.58 -6.59 -2.18
C ARG A 179 25.60 -7.49 -3.41
N TRP A 180 24.96 -7.07 -4.49
CA TRP A 180 24.98 -7.78 -5.77
C TRP A 180 26.40 -7.89 -6.34
N ASP A 181 27.17 -6.81 -6.34
CA ASP A 181 28.55 -6.79 -6.84
C ASP A 181 29.48 -7.73 -6.03
N ARG A 182 29.26 -7.86 -4.71
CA ARG A 182 29.99 -8.83 -3.88
C ARG A 182 29.53 -10.28 -4.10
N GLY A 183 28.24 -10.50 -4.27
CA GLY A 183 27.61 -11.81 -4.33
C GLY A 183 27.61 -12.46 -5.72
N CYS A 184 27.81 -11.68 -6.78
CA CYS A 184 27.74 -12.14 -8.16
C CYS A 184 28.99 -11.81 -8.96
N SER A 185 29.16 -12.45 -10.12
CA SER A 185 29.99 -11.93 -11.21
C SER A 185 29.09 -11.57 -12.38
N HIS A 186 29.48 -10.51 -13.11
CA HIS A 186 28.72 -9.98 -14.22
C HIS A 186 29.55 -10.11 -15.48
N HIS A 187 28.94 -10.65 -16.53
CA HIS A 187 29.62 -10.91 -17.79
C HIS A 187 28.83 -10.30 -18.92
N VAL A 188 29.50 -9.59 -19.83
CA VAL A 188 28.90 -9.16 -21.09
C VAL A 188 29.23 -10.20 -22.14
N VAL A 189 28.19 -10.82 -22.69
CA VAL A 189 28.33 -11.76 -23.81
C VAL A 189 28.25 -10.98 -25.12
N LEU A 190 29.30 -11.14 -25.92
CA LEU A 190 29.52 -10.49 -27.20
C LEU A 190 29.40 -11.54 -28.32
N VAL A 191 28.76 -11.18 -29.44
CA VAL A 191 28.79 -11.94 -30.71
C VAL A 191 29.40 -11.04 -31.77
N ASP A 192 30.52 -11.46 -32.36
CA ASP A 192 31.30 -10.65 -33.31
C ASP A 192 31.59 -9.24 -32.76
N GLY A 193 31.92 -9.15 -31.47
CA GLY A 193 32.20 -7.89 -30.75
C GLY A 193 30.98 -7.05 -30.35
N ASN A 194 29.75 -7.47 -30.68
CA ASN A 194 28.54 -6.75 -30.30
C ASN A 194 27.89 -7.35 -29.05
N PRO A 195 27.48 -6.55 -28.05
CA PRO A 195 26.77 -7.07 -26.89
C PRO A 195 25.41 -7.64 -27.29
N VAL A 196 25.15 -8.86 -26.82
CA VAL A 196 23.88 -9.57 -27.02
C VAL A 196 23.20 -9.95 -25.70
N ALA A 197 23.96 -10.10 -24.62
CA ALA A 197 23.42 -10.37 -23.29
C ALA A 197 24.35 -9.84 -22.19
N VAL A 198 23.75 -9.58 -21.03
CA VAL A 198 24.46 -9.48 -19.76
C VAL A 198 24.09 -10.70 -18.94
N VAL A 199 25.08 -11.50 -18.53
CA VAL A 199 24.89 -12.67 -17.68
C VAL A 199 25.33 -12.34 -16.25
N VAL A 200 24.44 -12.56 -15.30
CA VAL A 200 24.71 -12.49 -13.86
C VAL A 200 24.85 -13.92 -13.35
N LYS A 201 25.94 -14.19 -12.66
CA LYS A 201 26.26 -15.51 -12.10
C LYS A 201 26.42 -15.39 -10.59
N VAL A 202 25.60 -16.12 -9.84
CA VAL A 202 25.63 -16.10 -8.37
C VAL A 202 26.86 -16.86 -7.90
N ARG A 203 27.74 -16.23 -7.10
CA ARG A 203 28.99 -16.87 -6.65
C ARG A 203 28.74 -18.08 -5.74
N ALA A 204 27.68 -18.03 -4.94
CA ALA A 204 27.27 -19.12 -4.06
C ALA A 204 26.59 -20.29 -4.79
N SER A 205 26.10 -20.06 -6.02
CA SER A 205 25.45 -21.07 -6.85
C SER A 205 25.92 -20.92 -8.31
N PRO A 206 27.13 -21.43 -8.63
CA PRO A 206 27.77 -21.20 -9.92
C PRO A 206 27.08 -21.91 -11.10
N ASP A 207 26.04 -22.69 -10.86
CA ASP A 207 25.22 -23.28 -11.92
C ASP A 207 24.02 -22.38 -12.28
N ASP A 208 23.72 -21.37 -11.44
CA ASP A 208 22.64 -20.41 -11.67
C ASP A 208 23.16 -19.19 -12.45
N GLU A 209 22.88 -19.19 -13.75
CA GLU A 209 23.16 -18.09 -14.68
C GLU A 209 21.85 -17.45 -15.15
N LEU A 210 21.71 -16.14 -14.93
CA LEU A 210 20.59 -15.35 -15.44
C LEU A 210 21.09 -14.39 -16.52
N ALA A 211 20.44 -14.38 -17.69
CA ALA A 211 20.79 -13.51 -18.80
C ALA A 211 19.72 -12.44 -19.05
N CYS A 212 20.14 -11.18 -19.08
CA CYS A 212 19.38 -10.07 -19.62
C CYS A 212 19.75 -9.85 -21.09
N THR A 213 18.78 -10.06 -22.00
CA THR A 213 18.92 -9.81 -23.44
C THR A 213 18.16 -8.56 -23.91
N GLY A 214 17.76 -7.72 -22.95
CA GLY A 214 16.86 -6.57 -23.13
C GLY A 214 15.38 -6.86 -22.80
N GLU A 215 15.07 -8.07 -22.29
CA GLU A 215 13.77 -8.39 -21.67
C GLU A 215 13.60 -7.71 -20.32
N ALA A 216 12.35 -7.55 -19.90
CA ALA A 216 12.02 -7.03 -18.57
C ALA A 216 12.55 -7.94 -17.45
N GLU A 217 12.46 -9.26 -17.65
CA GLU A 217 12.87 -10.25 -16.65
C GLU A 217 14.10 -11.03 -17.14
N PRO A 218 15.18 -11.13 -16.35
CA PRO A 218 16.31 -12.00 -16.65
C PRO A 218 15.88 -13.46 -16.78
N GLN A 219 16.42 -14.16 -17.79
CA GLN A 219 16.05 -15.54 -18.09
C GLN A 219 17.18 -16.52 -17.70
N PRO A 220 16.89 -17.72 -17.19
CA PRO A 220 17.89 -18.77 -17.02
C PRO A 220 18.68 -19.03 -18.31
N SER A 221 19.99 -19.20 -18.19
CA SER A 221 20.89 -19.20 -19.34
C SER A 221 22.02 -20.23 -19.23
N ARG A 222 22.72 -20.44 -20.35
CA ARG A 222 23.99 -21.17 -20.46
C ARG A 222 24.96 -20.45 -21.39
N LEU A 223 24.82 -19.13 -21.50
CA LEU A 223 25.56 -18.33 -22.49
C LEU A 223 27.05 -18.25 -22.18
N LEU A 224 27.48 -18.38 -20.91
CA LEU A 224 28.91 -18.40 -20.57
C LEU A 224 29.56 -19.69 -21.08
N ASP A 225 28.92 -20.82 -20.79
CA ASP A 225 29.30 -22.13 -21.33
C ASP A 225 29.35 -22.13 -22.86
N GLN A 226 28.34 -21.54 -23.50
CA GLN A 226 28.28 -21.43 -24.96
C GLN A 226 29.41 -20.55 -25.51
N ALA A 227 29.73 -19.43 -24.85
CA ALA A 227 30.82 -18.54 -25.25
C ALA A 227 32.20 -19.20 -25.22
N THR A 228 32.39 -20.25 -24.42
CA THR A 228 33.65 -21.03 -24.43
C THR A 228 33.79 -21.96 -25.65
N ARG A 229 32.67 -22.30 -26.29
CA ARG A 229 32.61 -23.32 -27.37
C ARG A 229 32.43 -22.69 -28.75
N GLU A 230 31.77 -21.54 -28.83
CA GLU A 230 31.43 -20.86 -30.09
C GLU A 230 32.48 -19.79 -30.44
N PRO A 231 33.27 -19.95 -31.52
CA PRO A 231 34.40 -19.04 -31.84
C PRO A 231 34.03 -17.57 -32.06
N ARG A 232 32.76 -17.30 -32.40
CA ARG A 232 32.23 -15.94 -32.63
C ARG A 232 31.72 -15.28 -31.35
N MET A 233 31.60 -16.05 -30.27
CA MET A 233 31.12 -15.58 -28.98
C MET A 233 32.29 -15.33 -28.04
N ASN A 234 32.17 -14.29 -27.22
CA ASN A 234 33.09 -14.02 -26.14
C ASN A 234 32.29 -13.57 -24.91
N ALA A 235 32.75 -13.92 -23.72
CA ALA A 235 32.20 -13.44 -22.46
C ALA A 235 33.29 -12.66 -21.73
N VAL A 236 33.01 -11.40 -21.41
CA VAL A 236 33.95 -10.52 -20.70
C VAL A 236 33.36 -10.20 -19.34
N GLU A 237 34.07 -10.56 -18.28
CA GLU A 237 33.70 -10.14 -16.93
C GLU A 237 33.82 -8.62 -16.81
N VAL A 238 32.81 -7.97 -16.24
CA VAL A 238 32.71 -6.53 -16.10
C VAL A 238 32.23 -6.15 -14.70
N THR A 239 32.44 -4.90 -14.31
CA THR A 239 31.82 -4.32 -13.11
C THR A 239 30.30 -4.26 -13.23
N MET A 240 29.57 -4.29 -12.11
CA MET A 240 28.11 -4.11 -12.11
C MET A 240 27.65 -2.84 -12.84
N ARG A 241 28.29 -1.68 -12.61
CA ARG A 241 27.96 -0.43 -13.31
C ARG A 241 27.98 -0.60 -14.84
N LYS A 242 29.01 -1.27 -15.36
CA LYS A 242 29.13 -1.53 -16.80
C LYS A 242 28.08 -2.53 -17.29
N ALA A 243 27.75 -3.53 -16.48
CA ALA A 243 26.67 -4.47 -16.76
C ALA A 243 25.32 -3.73 -16.91
N VAL A 244 24.99 -2.83 -15.99
CA VAL A 244 23.76 -2.01 -16.02
C VAL A 244 23.70 -1.11 -17.27
N GLU A 245 24.80 -0.44 -17.61
CA GLU A 245 24.88 0.34 -18.87
C GLU A 245 24.57 -0.54 -20.10
N VAL A 246 25.12 -1.75 -20.16
CA VAL A 246 24.89 -2.66 -21.29
C VAL A 246 23.47 -3.22 -21.29
N MET A 247 22.90 -3.53 -20.12
CA MET A 247 21.49 -3.91 -19.98
C MET A 247 20.59 -2.81 -20.58
N ALA A 248 20.82 -1.56 -20.21
CA ALA A 248 20.05 -0.43 -20.73
C ALA A 248 20.14 -0.29 -22.26
N VAL A 249 21.34 -0.45 -22.84
CA VAL A 249 21.52 -0.48 -24.31
C VAL A 249 20.76 -1.63 -24.96
N LEU A 250 20.80 -2.83 -24.36
CA LEU A 250 20.10 -4.00 -24.88
C LEU A 250 18.58 -3.79 -24.84
N THR A 251 18.05 -3.29 -23.73
CA THR A 251 16.63 -2.95 -23.57
C THR A 251 16.18 -1.90 -24.59
N GLN A 252 16.93 -0.81 -24.73
CA GLN A 252 16.65 0.23 -25.72
C GLN A 252 16.68 -0.33 -27.15
N ARG A 253 17.71 -1.11 -27.50
CA ARG A 253 17.86 -1.72 -28.82
C ARG A 253 16.73 -2.71 -29.12
N ARG A 254 16.29 -3.49 -28.13
CA ARG A 254 15.16 -4.41 -28.28
C ARG A 254 13.87 -3.65 -28.56
N ARG A 255 13.53 -2.68 -27.70
CA ARG A 255 12.35 -1.82 -27.89
C ARG A 255 12.37 -1.12 -29.27
N LEU A 256 13.53 -0.67 -29.74
CA LEU A 256 13.68 -0.11 -31.09
C LEU A 256 13.43 -1.13 -32.22
N ARG A 257 13.84 -2.39 -32.06
CA ARG A 257 13.51 -3.45 -33.04
C ARG A 257 12.01 -3.74 -33.05
N ASP A 258 11.39 -3.68 -31.88
CA ASP A 258 9.96 -3.91 -31.69
C ASP A 258 9.12 -2.65 -31.96
N GLN A 259 9.72 -1.56 -32.45
CA GLN A 259 9.04 -0.27 -32.64
C GLN A 259 7.79 -0.37 -33.54
N ALA A 260 7.76 -1.31 -34.49
CA ALA A 260 6.59 -1.55 -35.32
C ALA A 260 5.34 -1.95 -34.52
N THR A 261 5.51 -2.55 -33.34
CA THR A 261 4.41 -2.93 -32.42
C THR A 261 4.25 -1.94 -31.25
N LEU A 262 5.27 -1.12 -30.97
CA LEU A 262 5.28 -0.11 -29.90
C LEU A 262 4.89 1.28 -30.44
N THR A 263 3.60 1.43 -30.76
CA THR A 263 3.05 2.63 -31.42
C THR A 263 2.55 3.71 -30.46
N GLY A 264 2.76 3.56 -29.15
CA GLY A 264 2.29 4.51 -28.13
C GLY A 264 3.08 5.82 -28.03
N GLY A 265 4.18 5.95 -28.77
CA GLY A 265 5.11 7.07 -28.69
C GLY A 265 6.43 6.68 -28.03
N PHE A 266 7.11 7.64 -27.42
CA PHE A 266 8.43 7.47 -26.81
C PHE A 266 8.48 8.08 -25.41
N ALA A 267 8.97 7.33 -24.43
CA ALA A 267 9.43 7.88 -23.15
C ALA A 267 10.79 8.54 -23.34
N LEU A 268 11.01 9.69 -22.72
CA LEU A 268 12.28 10.38 -22.65
C LEU A 268 12.89 10.25 -21.25
N PHE A 269 14.22 10.16 -21.19
CA PHE A 269 14.98 9.92 -19.97
C PHE A 269 16.18 10.84 -19.86
N ASP A 270 16.63 11.11 -18.63
CA ASP A 270 17.81 11.93 -18.35
C ASP A 270 19.10 11.10 -18.39
N SER A 271 19.06 9.84 -17.94
CA SER A 271 20.16 8.87 -18.03
C SER A 271 19.81 7.66 -18.88
N LEU A 272 20.85 7.00 -19.43
CA LEU A 272 20.69 5.77 -20.20
C LEU A 272 20.12 4.65 -19.34
N THR A 273 20.58 4.56 -18.09
CA THR A 273 20.17 3.53 -17.15
C THR A 273 18.70 3.60 -16.78
N ASP A 274 18.08 4.78 -16.88
CA ASP A 274 16.66 5.00 -16.56
C ASP A 274 15.73 4.28 -17.55
N VAL A 275 16.22 3.89 -18.73
CA VAL A 275 15.48 3.07 -19.69
C VAL A 275 15.08 1.71 -19.11
N LEU A 276 15.76 1.25 -18.06
CA LEU A 276 15.41 0.03 -17.32
C LEU A 276 14.18 0.18 -16.43
N ASP A 277 13.74 1.41 -16.18
CA ASP A 277 12.59 1.74 -15.35
C ASP A 277 11.69 2.75 -16.09
N PRO A 278 10.63 2.31 -16.78
CA PRO A 278 9.74 3.21 -17.52
C PRO A 278 9.15 4.34 -16.66
N ASP A 279 9.02 4.14 -15.34
CA ASP A 279 8.53 5.17 -14.43
C ASP A 279 9.58 6.27 -14.18
N ALA A 280 10.86 6.05 -14.48
CA ALA A 280 11.89 7.09 -14.45
C ALA A 280 11.83 8.04 -15.66
N ALA A 281 10.92 7.82 -16.62
CA ALA A 281 10.70 8.76 -17.72
C ALA A 281 10.41 10.17 -17.19
N THR A 282 10.88 11.19 -17.91
CA THR A 282 10.61 12.60 -17.63
C THR A 282 9.47 13.15 -18.49
N GLU A 283 9.22 12.53 -19.63
CA GLU A 283 8.22 12.96 -20.61
C GLU A 283 7.80 11.79 -21.52
N VAL A 284 6.59 11.84 -22.07
CA VAL A 284 6.13 10.95 -23.15
C VAL A 284 5.76 11.80 -24.37
N VAL A 285 6.38 11.51 -25.51
CA VAL A 285 6.18 12.27 -26.77
C VAL A 285 5.64 11.37 -27.88
N PRO A 286 4.76 11.89 -28.78
CA PRO A 286 4.15 11.09 -29.84
C PRO A 286 5.14 10.72 -30.95
N ALA A 287 6.17 11.54 -31.17
CA ALA A 287 7.18 11.35 -32.20
C ALA A 287 8.57 11.76 -31.69
N ARG A 288 9.62 11.16 -32.27
CA ARG A 288 11.00 11.50 -31.97
C ARG A 288 11.40 12.77 -32.70
N GLU A 289 11.44 13.90 -31.99
CA GLU A 289 11.89 15.18 -32.56
C GLU A 289 13.39 15.39 -32.40
N ASP A 290 13.98 14.90 -31.30
CA ASP A 290 15.40 15.12 -30.98
C ASP A 290 16.23 13.83 -31.15
N ARG A 291 17.40 13.97 -31.78
CA ARG A 291 18.38 12.89 -31.88
C ARG A 291 19.23 12.76 -30.62
N GLN A 292 19.28 13.78 -29.77
CA GLN A 292 20.21 13.87 -28.64
C GLN A 292 19.66 13.37 -27.29
N ARG A 293 18.34 13.27 -27.13
CA ARG A 293 17.73 12.76 -25.88
C ARG A 293 17.74 11.24 -25.84
N ILE A 294 17.82 10.68 -24.63
CA ILE A 294 17.71 9.23 -24.38
C ILE A 294 16.22 8.89 -24.38
N PHE A 295 15.84 7.84 -25.10
CA PHE A 295 14.44 7.51 -25.29
C PHE A 295 14.20 6.00 -25.45
N ALA A 296 12.98 5.56 -25.19
CA ALA A 296 12.53 4.21 -25.49
C ALA A 296 11.09 4.22 -26.04
N PRO A 297 10.79 3.48 -27.12
CA PRO A 297 9.42 3.38 -27.61
C PRO A 297 8.55 2.60 -26.62
N LEU A 298 7.27 2.98 -26.57
CA LEU A 298 6.28 2.43 -25.65
C LEU A 298 5.13 1.80 -26.44
N SER A 299 4.53 0.75 -25.88
CA SER A 299 3.21 0.31 -26.32
C SER A 299 2.15 1.36 -25.97
N PRO A 300 0.99 1.39 -26.63
CA PRO A 300 -0.08 2.33 -26.29
C PRO A 300 -0.48 2.31 -24.81
N ARG A 301 -0.54 1.12 -24.21
CA ARG A 301 -0.86 0.95 -22.78
C ARG A 301 0.25 1.49 -21.87
N GLU A 302 1.51 1.20 -22.18
CA GLU A 302 2.63 1.76 -21.39
C GLU A 302 2.67 3.29 -21.50
N ALA A 303 2.48 3.85 -22.70
CA ALA A 303 2.46 5.29 -22.92
C ALA A 303 1.35 5.98 -22.12
N GLU A 304 0.15 5.41 -22.11
CA GLU A 304 -0.97 5.88 -21.27
C GLU A 304 -0.60 5.83 -19.79
N GLN A 305 -0.13 4.69 -19.28
CA GLN A 305 0.22 4.52 -17.86
C GLN A 305 1.33 5.48 -17.40
N VAL A 306 2.42 5.60 -18.18
CA VAL A 306 3.53 6.50 -17.87
C VAL A 306 3.06 7.96 -17.93
N SER A 307 2.25 8.34 -18.92
CA SER A 307 1.71 9.70 -19.03
C SER A 307 0.83 10.07 -17.84
N LEU A 308 -0.04 9.16 -17.37
CA LEU A 308 -0.88 9.39 -16.20
C LEU A 308 -0.05 9.56 -14.92
N ARG A 309 1.00 8.74 -14.72
CA ARG A 309 1.90 8.87 -13.57
C ARG A 309 2.73 10.14 -13.62
N LEU A 310 3.18 10.56 -14.81
CA LEU A 310 3.86 11.83 -15.02
C LEU A 310 2.94 13.01 -14.69
N HIS A 311 1.68 12.95 -15.11
CA HIS A 311 0.68 13.96 -14.78
C HIS A 311 0.50 14.13 -13.27
N VAL A 312 0.38 13.02 -12.52
CA VAL A 312 0.27 13.06 -11.06
C VAL A 312 1.53 13.63 -10.41
N ARG A 313 2.72 13.19 -10.84
CA ARG A 313 4.00 13.69 -10.31
C ARG A 313 4.18 15.19 -10.53
N GLU A 314 3.86 15.68 -11.73
CA GLU A 314 3.93 17.11 -12.02
C GLU A 314 2.94 17.90 -11.17
N ALA A 315 1.72 17.41 -10.99
CA ALA A 315 0.73 18.03 -10.10
C ALA A 315 1.21 18.07 -8.64
N ARG A 316 1.94 17.04 -8.17
CA ARG A 316 2.55 17.00 -6.82
C ARG A 316 3.67 18.02 -6.64
N ARG A 317 4.58 18.10 -7.61
CA ARG A 317 5.71 19.04 -7.58
C ARG A 317 5.28 20.50 -7.61
N THR A 318 4.14 20.78 -8.23
CA THR A 318 3.58 22.14 -8.36
C THR A 318 2.45 22.45 -7.38
N ALA A 319 2.12 21.53 -6.47
CA ALA A 319 1.03 21.70 -5.52
C ALA A 319 1.31 22.79 -4.48
N GLU A 320 0.40 23.76 -4.39
CA GLU A 320 0.43 24.81 -3.38
C GLU A 320 -0.75 24.69 -2.40
N PRO A 321 -0.57 25.08 -1.12
CA PRO A 321 -1.67 25.04 -0.16
C PRO A 321 -2.73 26.10 -0.46
N VAL A 322 -4.00 25.72 -0.41
CA VAL A 322 -5.16 26.61 -0.53
C VAL A 322 -5.75 26.80 0.87
N GLY A 323 -5.79 28.04 1.37
CA GLY A 323 -6.29 28.31 2.73
C GLY A 323 -5.52 27.54 3.81
N GLY A 324 -4.21 27.37 3.63
CA GLY A 324 -3.33 26.65 4.57
C GLY A 324 -3.39 25.12 4.47
N HIS A 325 -4.13 24.54 3.51
CA HIS A 325 -4.27 23.09 3.36
C HIS A 325 -3.88 22.63 1.95
N HIS A 326 -3.25 21.47 1.85
CA HIS A 326 -3.15 20.78 0.55
C HIS A 326 -4.42 19.96 0.33
N HIS A 327 -5.03 20.13 -0.85
CA HIS A 327 -6.27 19.46 -1.23
C HIS A 327 -5.97 18.42 -2.31
N PHE A 328 -6.68 17.29 -2.25
CA PHE A 328 -6.48 16.18 -3.17
C PHE A 328 -7.84 15.66 -3.65
N ALA A 329 -7.98 15.48 -4.95
CA ALA A 329 -9.01 14.63 -5.53
C ALA A 329 -8.61 13.16 -5.36
N VAL A 330 -9.59 12.31 -5.06
CA VAL A 330 -9.39 10.88 -4.78
C VAL A 330 -10.02 10.05 -5.89
N PHE A 331 -9.30 9.04 -6.37
CA PHE A 331 -9.73 8.17 -7.47
C PHE A 331 -9.53 6.69 -7.11
N SER A 332 -10.39 5.84 -7.67
CA SER A 332 -10.25 4.38 -7.59
C SER A 332 -9.34 3.83 -8.70
N ARG A 333 -9.17 4.57 -9.81
CA ARG A 333 -8.40 4.14 -10.97
C ARG A 333 -7.51 5.26 -11.49
N LEU A 334 -6.33 4.89 -11.99
CA LEU A 334 -5.33 5.86 -12.43
C LEU A 334 -5.78 6.64 -13.66
N GLN A 335 -6.53 6.02 -14.57
CA GLN A 335 -7.03 6.70 -15.78
C GLN A 335 -7.99 7.86 -15.48
N ASP A 336 -8.61 7.88 -14.30
CA ASP A 336 -9.61 8.88 -13.95
C ASP A 336 -8.96 10.23 -13.56
N VAL A 337 -7.65 10.26 -13.29
CA VAL A 337 -6.93 11.48 -12.86
C VAL A 337 -6.90 12.57 -13.93
N VAL A 338 -7.12 12.23 -15.21
CA VAL A 338 -7.14 13.20 -16.32
C VAL A 338 -8.33 14.15 -16.25
N ASP A 339 -9.41 13.75 -15.59
CA ASP A 339 -10.57 14.59 -15.33
C ASP A 339 -10.88 14.62 -13.84
N PRO A 340 -10.38 15.62 -13.10
CA PRO A 340 -10.60 15.71 -11.66
C PRO A 340 -12.08 15.74 -11.25
N VAL A 341 -13.00 16.08 -12.16
CA VAL A 341 -14.45 16.12 -11.90
C VAL A 341 -15.02 14.73 -11.64
N VAL A 342 -14.38 13.66 -12.12
CA VAL A 342 -14.83 12.27 -11.86
C VAL A 342 -14.30 11.70 -10.55
N ALA A 343 -13.60 12.50 -9.74
CA ALA A 343 -13.12 12.08 -8.44
C ALA A 343 -14.26 11.56 -7.54
N SER A 344 -14.01 10.47 -6.83
CA SER A 344 -14.99 9.89 -5.90
C SER A 344 -15.06 10.67 -4.58
N SER A 345 -14.00 11.40 -4.23
CA SER A 345 -13.95 12.23 -3.03
C SER A 345 -12.94 13.36 -3.17
N VAL A 346 -13.00 14.30 -2.23
CA VAL A 346 -11.95 15.30 -2.01
C VAL A 346 -11.51 15.22 -0.56
N ILE A 347 -10.21 15.19 -0.34
CA ILE A 347 -9.60 15.23 0.98
C ILE A 347 -8.65 16.43 1.09
N ARG A 348 -8.34 16.84 2.31
CA ARG A 348 -7.33 17.84 2.58
C ARG A 348 -6.51 17.49 3.81
N VAL A 349 -5.31 18.04 3.87
CA VAL A 349 -4.41 17.91 5.01
C VAL A 349 -3.90 19.27 5.44
N ASP A 350 -3.90 19.50 6.75
CA ASP A 350 -3.32 20.71 7.36
C ASP A 350 -1.79 20.56 7.57
N PRO A 351 -1.07 21.63 7.97
CA PRO A 351 0.38 21.56 8.22
C PRO A 351 0.77 20.65 9.40
N HIS A 352 -0.19 20.23 10.23
CA HIS A 352 0.01 19.33 11.37
C HIS A 352 -0.24 17.86 11.01
N GLY A 353 -0.68 17.59 9.77
CA GLY A 353 -0.97 16.26 9.25
C GLY A 353 -2.37 15.75 9.59
N HIS A 354 -3.30 16.62 9.97
CA HIS A 354 -4.71 16.24 10.18
C HIS A 354 -5.43 16.14 8.84
N TRP A 355 -6.05 14.98 8.62
CA TRP A 355 -6.76 14.67 7.39
C TRP A 355 -8.26 14.90 7.55
N GLU A 356 -8.85 15.57 6.56
CA GLU A 356 -10.28 15.78 6.47
C GLU A 356 -10.80 15.46 5.07
N MET A 357 -12.06 15.07 4.97
CA MET A 357 -12.76 14.72 3.74
C MET A 357 -13.94 15.66 3.53
N TYR A 358 -14.13 16.08 2.29
CA TYR A 358 -15.21 16.95 1.87
C TYR A 358 -16.56 16.22 1.93
N LEU A 359 -17.48 16.73 2.75
CA LEU A 359 -18.84 16.20 2.82
C LEU A 359 -19.78 16.94 1.86
N ARG A 360 -19.98 18.25 2.05
CA ARG A 360 -20.88 19.10 1.23
C ARG A 360 -20.75 20.56 1.65
N GLY A 361 -20.98 21.52 0.75
CA GLY A 361 -21.18 22.93 1.09
C GLY A 361 -20.17 23.52 2.09
N GLY A 362 -18.89 23.18 1.94
CA GLY A 362 -17.81 23.64 2.84
C GLY A 362 -17.69 22.87 4.17
N VAL A 363 -18.47 21.82 4.39
CA VAL A 363 -18.35 20.92 5.54
C VAL A 363 -17.26 19.88 5.26
N TRP A 364 -16.32 19.78 6.20
CA TRP A 364 -15.22 18.81 6.21
C TRP A 364 -15.34 17.92 7.44
N LEU A 365 -15.05 16.63 7.29
CA LEU A 365 -15.09 15.64 8.38
C LEU A 365 -13.74 14.94 8.49
N ARG A 366 -13.31 14.58 9.70
CA ARG A 366 -12.05 13.84 9.90
C ARG A 366 -12.05 12.53 9.14
N THR A 367 -10.95 12.24 8.46
CA THR A 367 -10.76 11.01 7.66
C THR A 367 -9.40 10.40 8.00
N PRO A 368 -9.20 9.07 7.92
CA PRO A 368 -7.85 8.53 8.00
C PRO A 368 -7.02 9.00 6.79
N LYS A 369 -5.71 9.01 6.96
CA LYS A 369 -4.78 9.24 5.85
C LYS A 369 -5.05 8.24 4.70
N PRO A 370 -5.08 8.69 3.43
CA PRO A 370 -5.21 7.79 2.29
C PRO A 370 -3.95 6.92 2.14
N SER A 371 -4.05 5.62 2.43
CA SER A 371 -2.89 4.72 2.32
C SER A 371 -2.81 3.97 0.98
N ARG A 372 -3.96 3.73 0.33
CA ARG A 372 -4.08 2.90 -0.88
C ARG A 372 -4.89 3.56 -2.00
N LEU A 373 -5.24 4.83 -1.85
CA LEU A 373 -6.07 5.56 -2.81
C LEU A 373 -5.18 6.37 -3.75
N ILE A 374 -5.68 6.59 -4.97
CA ILE A 374 -4.99 7.43 -5.95
C ILE A 374 -5.34 8.89 -5.66
N THR A 375 -4.35 9.74 -5.48
CA THR A 375 -4.52 11.14 -5.08
C THR A 375 -3.93 12.10 -6.11
N LEU A 376 -4.72 13.08 -6.54
CA LEU A 376 -4.27 14.18 -7.39
C LEU A 376 -4.39 15.50 -6.63
N PRO A 377 -3.29 16.22 -6.37
CA PRO A 377 -3.34 17.55 -5.78
C PRO A 377 -4.18 18.53 -6.60
N LEU A 378 -4.96 19.37 -5.91
CA LEU A 378 -5.86 20.35 -6.52
C LEU A 378 -5.40 21.77 -6.21
N ALA A 379 -5.26 22.59 -7.24
CA ALA A 379 -5.22 24.04 -7.12
C ALA A 379 -6.62 24.60 -6.80
N GLY A 380 -6.73 25.85 -6.34
CA GLY A 380 -8.00 26.44 -5.90
C GLY A 380 -9.14 26.37 -6.93
N SER A 381 -8.84 26.64 -8.21
CA SER A 381 -9.85 26.54 -9.28
C SER A 381 -10.28 25.10 -9.59
N GLY A 382 -9.39 24.12 -9.37
CA GLY A 382 -9.69 22.70 -9.45
C GLY A 382 -10.58 22.25 -8.30
N LEU A 383 -10.23 22.65 -7.08
CA LEU A 383 -11.01 22.36 -5.87
C LEU A 383 -12.47 22.78 -6.03
N ASP A 384 -12.74 24.03 -6.43
CA ASP A 384 -14.11 24.53 -6.60
C ASP A 384 -14.89 23.74 -7.66
N ARG A 385 -14.22 23.25 -8.70
CA ARG A 385 -14.86 22.47 -9.77
C ARG A 385 -15.26 21.08 -9.26
N VAL A 386 -14.35 20.41 -8.56
CA VAL A 386 -14.58 19.05 -8.04
C VAL A 386 -15.61 19.05 -6.92
N THR A 387 -15.56 20.01 -5.98
CA THR A 387 -16.55 20.08 -4.89
C THR A 387 -17.95 20.37 -5.40
N ARG A 388 -18.11 21.25 -6.42
CA ARG A 388 -19.39 21.47 -7.10
C ARG A 388 -19.93 20.19 -7.75
N ALA A 389 -19.07 19.45 -8.43
CA ALA A 389 -19.46 18.16 -9.01
C ALA A 389 -19.89 17.14 -7.94
N LEU A 390 -19.17 17.07 -6.82
CA LEU A 390 -19.52 16.23 -5.67
C LEU A 390 -20.84 16.64 -4.98
N ASP A 391 -21.19 17.92 -4.99
CA ASP A 391 -22.48 18.39 -4.47
C ASP A 391 -23.65 18.03 -5.40
N ASP A 392 -23.39 17.96 -6.72
CA ASP A 392 -24.37 17.57 -7.74
C ASP A 392 -24.52 16.04 -7.88
N LEU A 393 -23.52 15.27 -7.45
CA LEU A 393 -23.51 13.81 -7.52
C LEU A 393 -24.61 13.17 -6.66
N ARG A 394 -25.24 12.11 -7.18
CA ARG A 394 -26.24 11.31 -6.46
C ARG A 394 -26.13 9.81 -6.80
N PRO A 395 -26.19 8.91 -5.80
CA PRO A 395 -25.90 9.05 -4.36
C PRO A 395 -24.39 8.91 -4.03
N ARG A 396 -23.97 9.42 -2.86
CA ARG A 396 -22.60 9.24 -2.30
C ARG A 396 -22.62 8.27 -1.11
N TYR A 397 -21.52 7.56 -0.89
CA TYR A 397 -21.47 6.43 0.05
C TYR A 397 -20.29 6.56 1.02
N PHE A 398 -20.53 6.31 2.31
CA PHE A 398 -19.51 6.49 3.34
C PHE A 398 -19.46 5.33 4.33
N GLU A 399 -18.28 5.04 4.85
CA GLU A 399 -18.07 4.20 6.01
C GLU A 399 -17.71 5.07 7.22
N ALA A 400 -18.42 4.82 8.32
CA ALA A 400 -18.15 5.43 9.61
C ALA A 400 -17.39 4.51 10.53
N ARG A 401 -16.29 5.00 11.11
CA ARG A 401 -15.46 4.26 12.07
C ARG A 401 -15.25 5.05 13.34
N GLY A 402 -15.21 4.35 14.48
CA GLY A 402 -14.79 4.86 15.78
C GLY A 402 -13.67 3.99 16.35
N PRO A 403 -13.27 4.21 17.62
CA PRO A 403 -12.17 3.49 18.26
C PRO A 403 -12.34 1.97 18.27
N GLN A 404 -13.58 1.48 18.30
CA GLN A 404 -13.93 0.07 18.34
C GLN A 404 -14.17 -0.55 16.93
N GLY A 405 -13.91 0.21 15.86
CA GLY A 405 -14.11 -0.24 14.48
C GLY A 405 -15.29 0.42 13.78
N ARG A 406 -15.90 -0.31 12.84
CA ARG A 406 -17.02 0.20 12.01
C ARG A 406 -18.26 0.49 12.86
N VAL A 407 -18.77 1.71 12.73
CA VAL A 407 -20.01 2.19 13.36
C VAL A 407 -21.19 2.08 12.40
N ALA A 408 -21.03 2.52 11.15
CA ALA A 408 -22.12 2.53 10.17
C ALA A 408 -21.61 2.54 8.73
N LEU A 409 -22.48 2.14 7.81
CA LEU A 409 -22.37 2.43 6.38
C LEU A 409 -23.48 3.41 6.05
N LEU A 410 -23.15 4.48 5.33
CA LEU A 410 -24.02 5.63 5.10
C LEU A 410 -24.20 5.86 3.61
N ARG A 411 -25.39 6.34 3.25
CA ARG A 411 -25.72 6.86 1.92
C ARG A 411 -26.21 8.28 2.07
N LEU A 412 -25.62 9.20 1.30
CA LEU A 412 -26.06 10.58 1.19
C LEU A 412 -26.68 10.80 -0.19
N ALA A 413 -27.99 11.03 -0.22
CA ALA A 413 -28.74 11.33 -1.44
C ALA A 413 -29.25 12.78 -1.36
N GLY A 414 -28.44 13.72 -1.86
CA GLY A 414 -28.66 15.15 -1.66
C GLY A 414 -28.52 15.52 -0.19
N SER A 415 -29.58 16.04 0.44
CA SER A 415 -29.57 16.37 1.87
C SER A 415 -29.93 15.19 2.78
N THR A 416 -30.46 14.09 2.21
CA THR A 416 -30.97 12.95 2.97
C THR A 416 -29.84 11.99 3.31
N GLU A 417 -29.65 11.77 4.61
CA GLU A 417 -28.71 10.79 5.16
C GLU A 417 -29.47 9.51 5.50
N GLU A 418 -28.94 8.37 5.04
CA GLU A 418 -29.44 7.05 5.39
C GLU A 418 -28.30 6.16 5.89
N SER A 419 -28.61 5.24 6.80
CA SER A 419 -27.68 4.22 7.28
C SER A 419 -28.13 2.84 6.80
N ALA A 420 -27.18 1.98 6.44
CA ALA A 420 -27.48 0.61 6.10
C ALA A 420 -27.87 -0.16 7.36
N ARG A 421 -29.05 -0.78 7.34
CA ARG A 421 -29.50 -1.78 8.32
C ARG A 421 -29.93 -3.03 7.57
N ASP A 422 -29.26 -4.15 7.81
CA ASP A 422 -29.42 -5.37 7.01
C ASP A 422 -29.29 -5.04 5.50
N LEU A 423 -30.30 -5.35 4.69
CA LEU A 423 -30.31 -5.11 3.25
C LEU A 423 -30.90 -3.74 2.84
N ARG A 424 -31.35 -2.92 3.79
CA ARG A 424 -32.10 -1.67 3.52
C ARG A 424 -31.32 -0.42 3.93
N TRP A 425 -31.74 0.70 3.35
CA TRP A 425 -31.35 2.04 3.77
C TRP A 425 -32.46 2.61 4.65
N GLU A 426 -32.10 3.11 5.82
CA GLU A 426 -33.02 3.74 6.76
C GLU A 426 -32.55 5.16 7.11
N PRO A 427 -33.45 6.14 7.31
CA PRO A 427 -33.06 7.51 7.70
C PRO A 427 -32.10 7.54 8.88
N SER A 428 -31.09 8.40 8.80
CA SER A 428 -30.03 8.54 9.79
C SER A 428 -29.72 10.02 10.06
N ALA A 429 -29.12 10.28 11.22
CA ALA A 429 -28.62 11.60 11.64
C ALA A 429 -27.23 11.46 12.28
N LEU A 430 -26.43 10.51 11.80
CA LEU A 430 -25.08 10.25 12.28
C LEU A 430 -24.13 11.37 11.83
N LEU A 431 -24.13 11.76 10.55
CA LEU A 431 -23.19 12.78 10.05
C LEU A 431 -23.35 14.13 10.75
N SER A 432 -24.59 14.50 11.11
CA SER A 432 -24.87 15.76 11.80
C SER A 432 -24.34 15.78 13.25
N ARG A 433 -24.32 14.63 13.93
CA ARG A 433 -23.79 14.52 15.31
C ARG A 433 -22.26 14.43 15.35
N TRP A 434 -21.67 13.99 14.24
CA TRP A 434 -20.28 13.57 14.19
C TRP A 434 -19.28 14.73 14.11
N GLN A 435 -19.74 15.93 13.75
CA GLN A 435 -18.89 17.12 13.79
C GLN A 435 -18.29 17.36 15.19
N ASP A 436 -18.96 16.87 16.24
CA ASP A 436 -18.56 17.05 17.63
C ASP A 436 -17.82 15.83 18.23
N GLU A 437 -17.54 14.78 17.44
CA GLU A 437 -16.92 13.53 17.93
C GLU A 437 -15.49 13.33 17.37
N PRO A 438 -14.44 13.76 18.10
CA PRO A 438 -13.07 13.86 17.57
C PRO A 438 -12.40 12.52 17.24
N ASP A 439 -12.81 11.43 17.90
CA ASP A 439 -12.15 10.11 17.78
C ASP A 439 -12.70 9.25 16.64
N ARG A 440 -13.62 9.79 15.86
CA ARG A 440 -14.31 9.05 14.80
C ARG A 440 -13.91 9.60 13.43
N VAL A 441 -13.74 8.70 12.47
CA VAL A 441 -13.28 9.03 11.12
C VAL A 441 -14.21 8.47 10.05
N ILE A 442 -14.35 9.21 8.95
CA ILE A 442 -15.18 8.84 7.80
C ILE A 442 -14.31 8.53 6.58
N THR A 443 -14.71 7.54 5.80
CA THR A 443 -14.10 7.25 4.49
C THR A 443 -15.20 7.16 3.44
N GLU A 444 -15.02 7.81 2.31
CA GLU A 444 -15.92 7.71 1.17
C GLU A 444 -15.58 6.49 0.31
N TYR A 445 -16.62 5.77 -0.11
CA TYR A 445 -16.53 4.61 -0.99
C TYR A 445 -17.19 4.94 -2.33
N ASP A 446 -16.65 4.36 -3.41
CA ASP A 446 -17.43 4.23 -4.63
C ASP A 446 -18.57 3.20 -4.44
N GLU A 447 -19.45 3.10 -5.44
CA GLU A 447 -20.62 2.23 -5.38
C GLU A 447 -20.26 0.75 -5.29
N GLU A 448 -19.16 0.33 -5.93
CA GLU A 448 -18.68 -1.05 -5.93
C GLU A 448 -18.15 -1.45 -4.54
N ALA A 449 -17.26 -0.62 -3.97
CA ALA A 449 -16.73 -0.81 -2.63
C ALA A 449 -17.85 -0.76 -1.56
N MET A 450 -18.82 0.14 -1.72
CA MET A 450 -19.98 0.18 -0.82
C MET A 450 -20.85 -1.06 -0.93
N THR A 451 -21.08 -1.59 -2.14
CA THR A 451 -21.84 -2.82 -2.34
C THR A 451 -21.19 -3.99 -1.60
N LEU A 452 -19.88 -4.16 -1.74
CA LEU A 452 -19.12 -5.20 -1.06
C LEU A 452 -19.15 -5.01 0.48
N ALA A 453 -18.95 -3.79 0.95
CA ALA A 453 -18.97 -3.48 2.38
C ALA A 453 -20.34 -3.75 3.02
N ARG A 454 -21.44 -3.42 2.32
CA ARG A 454 -22.81 -3.72 2.75
C ARG A 454 -23.06 -5.21 2.78
N TYR A 455 -22.65 -5.94 1.75
CA TYR A 455 -22.77 -7.39 1.72
C TYR A 455 -22.09 -8.04 2.92
N HIS A 456 -20.82 -7.71 3.19
CA HIS A 456 -20.10 -8.27 4.34
C HIS A 456 -20.76 -7.93 5.66
N ARG A 457 -21.23 -6.68 5.82
CA ARG A 457 -21.95 -6.27 7.03
C ARG A 457 -23.23 -7.09 7.22
N ALA A 458 -24.06 -7.19 6.18
CA ALA A 458 -25.30 -7.97 6.22
C ALA A 458 -25.02 -9.45 6.48
N SER A 459 -23.99 -10.01 5.85
CA SER A 459 -23.54 -11.39 6.06
C SER A 459 -23.15 -11.65 7.52
N SER A 460 -22.33 -10.79 8.13
CA SER A 460 -21.95 -10.91 9.54
C SER A 460 -23.14 -10.74 10.50
N GLU A 461 -23.99 -9.72 10.29
CA GLU A 461 -25.16 -9.47 11.13
C GLU A 461 -26.17 -10.64 11.06
N ARG A 462 -26.37 -11.22 9.87
CA ARG A 462 -27.23 -12.38 9.67
C ARG A 462 -26.62 -13.66 10.25
N ALA A 463 -25.32 -13.89 10.08
CA ALA A 463 -24.64 -15.05 10.65
C ALA A 463 -24.72 -15.06 12.18
N GLU A 464 -24.62 -13.89 12.82
CA GLU A 464 -24.84 -13.74 14.27
C GLU A 464 -26.30 -14.01 14.64
N ARG A 465 -27.25 -13.39 13.93
CA ARG A 465 -28.69 -13.53 14.21
C ARG A 465 -29.19 -14.97 14.11
N HIS A 466 -28.64 -15.72 13.15
CA HIS A 466 -28.99 -17.12 12.89
C HIS A 466 -28.01 -18.10 13.55
N ARG A 467 -27.14 -17.62 14.45
CA ARG A 467 -26.25 -18.48 15.21
C ARG A 467 -27.07 -19.35 16.16
N GLY A 468 -27.08 -20.65 15.91
CA GLY A 468 -27.79 -21.64 16.73
C GLY A 468 -29.11 -22.11 16.14
N ASP A 469 -29.50 -21.63 14.96
CA ASP A 469 -30.63 -22.22 14.23
C ASP A 469 -30.31 -23.69 13.88
N ALA A 470 -31.28 -24.58 14.11
CA ALA A 470 -31.09 -26.04 14.00
C ALA A 470 -30.69 -26.51 12.58
N CYS A 471 -30.99 -25.69 11.56
CA CYS A 471 -30.53 -25.87 10.19
C CYS A 471 -30.05 -24.50 9.69
N GLY A 472 -28.77 -24.38 9.32
CA GLY A 472 -28.25 -23.15 8.73
C GLY A 472 -28.72 -23.04 7.29
N TYR A 473 -29.64 -22.12 6.99
CA TYR A 473 -30.09 -21.85 5.62
C TYR A 473 -29.32 -20.65 5.04
N PHE A 474 -28.97 -20.75 3.76
CA PHE A 474 -28.20 -19.75 3.03
C PHE A 474 -28.84 -19.48 1.66
N ALA A 475 -29.23 -18.24 1.40
CA ALA A 475 -29.57 -17.80 0.05
C ALA A 475 -28.29 -17.52 -0.74
N VAL A 476 -28.20 -18.02 -1.97
CA VAL A 476 -27.04 -17.89 -2.85
C VAL A 476 -27.36 -16.97 -4.01
N PHE A 477 -26.41 -16.10 -4.38
CA PHE A 477 -26.61 -15.04 -5.36
C PHE A 477 -25.54 -15.08 -6.46
N ALA A 478 -25.88 -14.53 -7.63
CA ALA A 478 -24.98 -14.42 -8.77
C ALA A 478 -23.76 -13.52 -8.49
N ASP A 479 -23.99 -12.42 -7.76
CA ASP A 479 -23.00 -11.39 -7.46
C ASP A 479 -23.37 -10.64 -6.14
N PHE A 480 -22.45 -9.80 -5.65
CA PHE A 480 -22.64 -9.06 -4.40
C PHE A 480 -23.76 -8.03 -4.46
N ALA A 481 -24.07 -7.47 -5.63
CA ALA A 481 -25.15 -6.51 -5.80
C ALA A 481 -26.52 -7.23 -5.72
N ALA A 482 -26.64 -8.42 -6.32
CA ALA A 482 -27.80 -9.28 -6.23
C ALA A 482 -28.07 -9.71 -4.77
N ALA A 483 -27.02 -9.94 -3.98
CA ALA A 483 -27.18 -10.25 -2.55
C ALA A 483 -27.84 -9.13 -1.73
N LEU A 484 -27.87 -7.89 -2.23
CA LEU A 484 -28.55 -6.77 -1.58
C LEU A 484 -30.05 -6.68 -1.92
N ASP A 485 -30.54 -7.48 -2.87
CA ASP A 485 -31.97 -7.68 -3.12
C ASP A 485 -32.29 -9.17 -3.00
N PHE A 486 -32.84 -9.55 -1.85
CA PHE A 486 -33.13 -10.94 -1.50
C PHE A 486 -33.99 -11.69 -2.54
N ARG A 487 -34.79 -10.97 -3.34
CA ARG A 487 -35.61 -11.56 -4.42
C ARG A 487 -34.78 -12.08 -5.60
N ARG A 488 -33.50 -11.71 -5.66
CA ARG A 488 -32.53 -12.14 -6.69
C ARG A 488 -31.72 -13.36 -6.26
N ALA A 489 -32.08 -14.04 -5.17
CA ALA A 489 -31.46 -15.31 -4.81
C ALA A 489 -31.67 -16.33 -5.94
N GLU A 490 -30.60 -16.96 -6.39
CA GLU A 490 -30.64 -17.97 -7.45
C GLU A 490 -31.07 -19.33 -6.89
N THR A 491 -30.68 -19.62 -5.65
CA THR A 491 -31.01 -20.88 -4.98
C THR A 491 -30.87 -20.73 -3.47
N VAL A 492 -31.33 -21.74 -2.73
CA VAL A 492 -31.11 -21.87 -1.29
C VAL A 492 -30.31 -23.13 -1.03
N VAL A 493 -29.30 -23.00 -0.18
CA VAL A 493 -28.55 -24.10 0.39
C VAL A 493 -28.91 -24.22 1.88
N ARG A 494 -29.08 -25.44 2.38
CA ARG A 494 -29.12 -25.71 3.82
C ARG A 494 -27.90 -26.53 4.22
N ARG A 495 -27.35 -26.26 5.39
CA ARG A 495 -26.28 -27.04 5.99
C ARG A 495 -26.83 -27.86 7.15
N ARG A 496 -26.67 -29.18 7.06
CA ARG A 496 -27.06 -30.14 8.09
C ARG A 496 -25.96 -31.17 8.25
N ASP A 497 -25.48 -31.35 9.49
CA ASP A 497 -24.43 -32.34 9.81
C ASP A 497 -23.20 -32.23 8.87
N ASP A 498 -22.76 -31.00 8.60
CA ASP A 498 -21.67 -30.64 7.67
C ASP A 498 -21.88 -30.99 6.19
N VAL A 499 -23.11 -31.36 5.81
CA VAL A 499 -23.51 -31.57 4.41
C VAL A 499 -24.29 -30.35 3.92
N ASP A 500 -23.82 -29.77 2.82
CA ASP A 500 -24.54 -28.74 2.08
C ASP A 500 -25.55 -29.39 1.12
N GLU A 501 -26.81 -28.99 1.18
CA GLU A 501 -27.86 -29.45 0.29
C GLU A 501 -28.54 -28.25 -0.39
N ARG A 502 -28.66 -28.29 -1.71
CA ARG A 502 -29.33 -27.26 -2.53
C ARG A 502 -30.81 -27.62 -2.74
N HIS A 503 -31.67 -26.63 -2.59
CA HIS A 503 -33.09 -26.73 -2.93
C HIS A 503 -33.28 -26.84 -4.45
N VAL A 504 -34.01 -27.85 -4.92
CA VAL A 504 -34.29 -28.06 -6.36
C VAL A 504 -35.75 -27.82 -6.69
N GLU A 505 -36.65 -28.33 -5.85
CA GLU A 505 -38.09 -28.18 -5.96
C GLU A 505 -38.71 -28.43 -4.59
N ARG A 506 -40.00 -28.09 -4.43
CA ARG A 506 -40.67 -28.13 -3.13
C ARG A 506 -40.51 -29.50 -2.44
N GLY A 507 -39.84 -29.50 -1.30
CA GLY A 507 -39.60 -30.71 -0.49
C GLY A 507 -38.40 -31.56 -0.95
N ARG A 508 -37.71 -31.17 -2.03
CA ARG A 508 -36.55 -31.89 -2.57
C ARG A 508 -35.27 -31.06 -2.43
N TRP A 509 -34.31 -31.68 -1.78
CA TRP A 509 -32.96 -31.16 -1.57
C TRP A 509 -31.96 -32.16 -2.15
N VAL A 510 -30.91 -31.65 -2.80
CA VAL A 510 -29.84 -32.47 -3.36
C VAL A 510 -28.51 -32.01 -2.79
N GLN A 511 -27.62 -32.95 -2.49
CA GLN A 511 -26.29 -32.61 -2.02
C GLN A 511 -25.58 -31.67 -3.01
N THR A 512 -24.88 -30.67 -2.48
CA THR A 512 -24.10 -29.70 -3.24
C THR A 512 -22.80 -29.40 -2.52
N ASP A 513 -21.86 -28.79 -3.23
CA ASP A 513 -20.58 -28.31 -2.74
C ASP A 513 -20.42 -26.80 -2.99
N LEU A 514 -21.52 -26.11 -3.31
CA LEU A 514 -21.53 -24.72 -3.77
C LEU A 514 -20.87 -23.75 -2.77
N LEU A 515 -21.12 -23.94 -1.47
CA LEU A 515 -20.55 -23.09 -0.42
C LEU A 515 -19.14 -23.51 0.00
N SER A 516 -18.78 -24.79 -0.18
CA SER A 516 -17.51 -25.35 0.28
C SER A 516 -16.41 -25.30 -0.78
N ARG A 517 -16.75 -25.40 -2.07
CA ARG A 517 -15.77 -25.32 -3.18
C ARG A 517 -15.50 -23.91 -3.66
N ASN A 518 -16.42 -22.97 -3.46
CA ASN A 518 -16.29 -21.64 -4.02
C ASN A 518 -16.50 -20.54 -2.96
N PRO A 519 -15.43 -20.11 -2.27
CA PRO A 519 -15.52 -19.07 -1.24
C PRO A 519 -15.89 -17.69 -1.81
N SER A 520 -15.87 -17.51 -3.14
CA SER A 520 -16.24 -16.24 -3.76
C SER A 520 -17.73 -16.15 -4.11
N VAL A 521 -18.51 -17.21 -3.93
CA VAL A 521 -19.96 -17.17 -4.16
C VAL A 521 -20.62 -16.33 -3.08
N PRO A 522 -21.35 -15.26 -3.41
CA PRO A 522 -22.06 -14.47 -2.42
C PRO A 522 -23.24 -15.26 -1.85
N TYR A 523 -23.31 -15.36 -0.53
CA TYR A 523 -24.42 -15.97 0.17
C TYR A 523 -24.74 -15.26 1.50
N LEU A 524 -25.99 -15.33 1.93
CA LEU A 524 -26.45 -14.74 3.17
C LEU A 524 -27.20 -15.77 4.00
N ALA A 525 -27.01 -15.79 5.31
CA ALA A 525 -27.81 -16.60 6.23
C ALA A 525 -29.27 -16.11 6.27
N VAL A 526 -30.22 -17.04 6.32
CA VAL A 526 -31.65 -16.75 6.21
C VAL A 526 -32.46 -17.57 7.21
N GLY A 527 -33.53 -17.00 7.74
CA GLY A 527 -34.48 -17.72 8.59
C GLY A 527 -35.50 -18.53 7.79
N GLU A 528 -36.24 -19.43 8.46
CA GLU A 528 -37.32 -20.22 7.83
C GLU A 528 -38.40 -19.35 7.17
N ALA A 529 -38.81 -18.25 7.80
CA ALA A 529 -39.79 -17.32 7.23
C ALA A 529 -39.26 -16.56 5.99
N GLU A 530 -37.94 -16.42 5.85
CA GLU A 530 -37.32 -15.89 4.64
C GLU A 530 -37.26 -16.95 3.55
N LEU A 531 -36.94 -18.20 3.91
CA LEU A 531 -36.96 -19.35 3.02
C LEU A 531 -38.33 -19.58 2.39
N GLU A 532 -39.41 -19.52 3.19
CA GLU A 532 -40.78 -19.67 2.68
C GLU A 532 -41.13 -18.61 1.62
N ARG A 533 -40.63 -17.38 1.78
CA ARG A 533 -40.81 -16.31 0.81
C ARG A 533 -40.00 -16.53 -0.47
N LEU A 534 -38.83 -17.14 -0.37
CA LEU A 534 -38.01 -17.49 -1.53
C LEU A 534 -38.62 -18.65 -2.33
N GLY A 535 -39.19 -19.66 -1.67
CA GLY A 535 -39.80 -20.82 -2.33
C GLY A 535 -41.14 -20.56 -3.03
N GLN A 536 -41.69 -19.34 -2.93
CA GLN A 536 -42.90 -18.90 -3.63
C GLN A 536 -42.62 -18.22 -4.98
N ASN A 537 -41.36 -17.81 -5.21
CA ASN A 537 -40.88 -17.28 -6.49
C ASN A 537 -40.20 -18.39 -7.29
#